data_AF-A0AA39F821-F1
#
_entry.id   AF-A0AA39F821-F1
#
_cell.length_a   1.000
_cell.length_b   1.000
_cell.length_c   1.000
_cell.angle_alpha   90.00
_cell.angle_beta   90.00
_cell.angle_gamma   90.00
#
_symmetry.space_group_name_H-M   'P 1'
#
loop_
_entity.id
_entity.type
_entity.pdbx_description
1 polymer ?
#
loop_
_entity_poly.entity_id
_entity_poly.type
_entity_poly.pdbx_seq_one_letter_code
_entity_poly.pdbx_strand_id
1 'polypeptide(L)'
;MLPLSHKDSKDLGSRIKEKIYGWKRLIFADPNTRNLFLFLLLNLSFAFVELVYGIWTNSLGLISDSFHMFFDCTGLLAGLVASVITKWRANERYSYGYVRAEVLAGFVNGLFLLFIAFFILSEAVERAIEPPEVKHERLFAVSVMGLLVNLVGIYAFQHGHGHSHDSGYSHSHGNGHNHNHSHNHNHSHNHDHSGIDIDMSASSGNSQIMKGVFLHILADTLGSVGVIISAVLMQMFGWMIADPICSIFISVLIMLSVLSLIKESILILMQRQPSALDHVLPQCYNKVTQLTGVYSVQDPHFWTLCSDAYVGCLKLEVARTVDPKYVVAHTQMIFQAAGVKHLTIQLDYTPM
;
A
#
# COMPACT_ATOMS: atom_id res chain seq x y z
N MET A 1 12.99 -54.41 -14.27
CA MET A 1 11.77 -55.10 -13.83
C MET A 1 10.91 -54.06 -13.11
N LEU A 2 10.03 -53.41 -13.86
CA LEU A 2 8.56 -53.63 -13.89
C LEU A 2 7.85 -52.80 -12.79
N PRO A 3 6.64 -52.27 -13.06
CA PRO A 3 6.41 -50.86 -13.38
C PRO A 3 5.22 -50.28 -12.57
N LEU A 4 4.51 -49.29 -13.16
CA LEU A 4 3.18 -48.71 -12.82
C LEU A 4 3.27 -47.30 -12.22
N SER A 5 3.03 -46.25 -13.01
CA SER A 5 1.69 -45.73 -13.28
C SER A 5 0.93 -45.38 -12.01
N HIS A 6 1.07 -44.14 -11.56
CA HIS A 6 -0.12 -43.38 -11.17
C HIS A 6 -0.14 -42.13 -12.02
N LYS A 7 -0.77 -42.26 -13.19
CA LYS A 7 -1.32 -41.16 -13.97
C LYS A 7 -2.01 -40.24 -12.97
N ASP A 8 -1.46 -39.06 -12.75
CA ASP A 8 -1.99 -38.04 -11.85
C ASP A 8 -3.23 -37.42 -12.51
N SER A 9 -4.24 -38.26 -12.72
CA SER A 9 -5.58 -37.89 -13.17
C SER A 9 -6.38 -37.44 -11.95
N LYS A 10 -5.81 -36.54 -11.15
CA LYS A 10 -6.63 -35.70 -10.28
C LYS A 10 -7.49 -34.89 -11.22
N ASP A 11 -8.80 -35.18 -11.19
CA ASP A 11 -9.81 -34.47 -11.95
C ASP A 11 -9.57 -32.96 -11.81
N LEU A 12 -9.69 -32.20 -12.89
CA LEU A 12 -9.38 -30.76 -12.92
C LEU A 12 -10.07 -30.05 -11.74
N GLY A 13 -11.31 -30.47 -11.42
CA GLY A 13 -12.07 -30.00 -10.28
C GLY A 13 -11.44 -30.27 -8.92
N SER A 14 -10.79 -31.43 -8.71
CA SER A 14 -10.10 -31.76 -7.46
C SER A 14 -8.82 -30.94 -7.26
N ARG A 15 -8.05 -30.68 -8.32
CA ARG A 15 -6.86 -29.80 -8.29
C ARG A 15 -7.24 -28.34 -8.04
N ILE A 16 -8.33 -27.89 -8.64
CA ILE A 16 -8.89 -26.56 -8.41
C ILE A 16 -9.40 -26.45 -6.97
N LYS A 17 -10.13 -27.45 -6.46
CA LYS A 17 -10.58 -27.46 -5.05
C LYS A 17 -9.41 -27.40 -4.07
N GLU A 18 -8.38 -28.23 -4.22
CA GLU A 18 -7.18 -28.18 -3.35
C GLU A 18 -6.51 -26.81 -3.37
N LYS A 19 -6.37 -26.19 -4.57
CA LYS A 19 -5.85 -24.81 -4.69
C LYS A 19 -6.74 -23.80 -3.96
N ILE A 20 -8.07 -23.88 -4.13
CA ILE A 20 -9.03 -22.98 -3.48
C ILE A 20 -8.97 -23.14 -1.96
N TYR A 21 -8.88 -24.36 -1.43
CA TYR A 21 -8.73 -24.58 0.01
C TYR A 21 -7.42 -24.03 0.54
N GLY A 22 -6.32 -24.19 -0.21
CA GLY A 22 -5.03 -23.57 0.10
C GLY A 22 -5.12 -22.04 0.13
N TRP A 23 -5.79 -21.44 -0.85
CA TRP A 23 -5.99 -19.99 -0.93
C TRP A 23 -6.85 -19.48 0.22
N LYS A 24 -7.97 -20.14 0.53
CA LYS A 24 -8.81 -19.80 1.69
C LYS A 24 -8.00 -19.82 2.97
N ARG A 25 -7.18 -20.87 3.18
CA ARG A 25 -6.31 -20.95 4.36
C ARG A 25 -5.32 -19.79 4.43
N LEU A 26 -4.71 -19.41 3.31
CA LEU A 26 -3.77 -18.28 3.21
C LEU A 26 -4.46 -16.93 3.48
N ILE A 27 -5.70 -16.76 3.01
CA ILE A 27 -6.51 -15.55 3.21
C ILE A 27 -6.85 -15.37 4.69
N PHE A 28 -7.33 -16.42 5.36
CA PHE A 28 -7.73 -16.34 6.77
C PHE A 28 -6.56 -16.36 7.76
N ALA A 29 -5.37 -16.79 7.33
CA ALA A 29 -4.18 -16.81 8.17
C ALA A 29 -3.58 -15.42 8.42
N ASP A 30 -3.74 -14.48 7.48
CA ASP A 30 -3.19 -13.13 7.59
C ASP A 30 -4.30 -12.12 7.89
N PRO A 31 -4.24 -11.35 8.98
CA PRO A 31 -5.28 -10.39 9.35
C PRO A 31 -5.56 -9.36 8.26
N ASN A 32 -4.53 -8.88 7.56
CA ASN A 32 -4.68 -7.89 6.49
C ASN A 32 -5.44 -8.46 5.29
N THR A 33 -5.03 -9.64 4.81
CA THR A 33 -5.70 -10.34 3.71
C THR A 33 -7.13 -10.72 4.07
N ARG A 34 -7.37 -11.14 5.32
CA ARG A 34 -8.71 -11.45 5.84
C ARG A 34 -9.60 -10.21 5.88
N ASN A 35 -9.11 -9.08 6.39
CA ASN A 35 -9.88 -7.86 6.47
C ASN A 35 -10.23 -7.34 5.06
N LEU A 36 -9.29 -7.42 4.12
CA LEU A 36 -9.53 -7.11 2.72
C LEU A 36 -10.58 -8.04 2.09
N PHE A 37 -10.53 -9.34 2.37
CA PHE A 37 -11.55 -10.29 1.90
C PHE A 37 -12.94 -10.01 2.49
N LEU A 38 -13.04 -9.73 3.79
CA LEU A 38 -14.31 -9.39 4.44
C LEU A 38 -14.88 -8.08 3.90
N PHE A 39 -14.04 -7.07 3.67
CA PHE A 39 -14.44 -5.82 3.07
C PHE A 39 -14.94 -5.98 1.62
N LEU A 40 -14.24 -6.80 0.82
CA LEU A 40 -14.69 -7.17 -0.52
C LEU A 40 -16.07 -7.83 -0.48
N LEU A 41 -16.28 -8.80 0.44
CA LEU A 41 -17.57 -9.49 0.56
C LEU A 41 -18.69 -8.51 0.94
N LEU A 42 -18.40 -7.59 1.85
CA LEU A 42 -19.34 -6.59 2.33
C LEU A 42 -19.75 -5.62 1.21
N ASN A 43 -18.79 -5.06 0.46
CA ASN A 43 -19.08 -4.19 -0.69
C ASN A 43 -19.81 -4.91 -1.81
N LEU A 44 -19.36 -6.12 -2.15
CA LEU A 44 -20.01 -6.91 -3.20
C LEU A 44 -21.46 -7.26 -2.83
N SER A 45 -21.72 -7.56 -1.55
CA SER A 45 -23.07 -7.82 -1.06
C SER A 45 -23.94 -6.57 -1.14
N PHE A 46 -23.39 -5.41 -0.77
CA PHE A 46 -24.10 -4.15 -0.84
C PHE A 46 -24.40 -3.73 -2.28
N ALA A 47 -23.43 -3.79 -3.19
CA ALA A 47 -23.61 -3.54 -4.62
C ALA A 47 -24.70 -4.45 -5.23
N PHE A 48 -24.81 -5.70 -4.77
CA PHE A 48 -25.89 -6.59 -5.21
C PHE A 48 -27.26 -6.16 -4.66
N VAL A 49 -27.33 -5.73 -3.40
CA VAL A 49 -28.57 -5.21 -2.80
C VAL A 49 -29.04 -3.96 -3.54
N GLU A 50 -28.13 -3.02 -3.83
CA GLU A 50 -28.44 -1.83 -4.62
C GLU A 50 -28.89 -2.19 -6.03
N LEU A 51 -28.22 -3.14 -6.70
CA LEU A 51 -28.60 -3.54 -8.05
C LEU A 51 -30.02 -4.10 -8.08
N VAL A 52 -30.34 -5.00 -7.14
CA VAL A 52 -31.68 -5.58 -7.01
C VAL A 52 -32.72 -4.51 -6.68
N TYR A 53 -32.39 -3.58 -5.77
CA TYR A 53 -33.28 -2.48 -5.40
C TYR A 53 -33.48 -1.49 -6.57
N GLY A 54 -32.43 -1.21 -7.35
CA GLY A 54 -32.47 -0.36 -8.54
C GLY A 54 -33.34 -0.94 -9.64
N ILE A 55 -33.20 -2.24 -9.92
CA ILE A 55 -34.06 -2.97 -10.87
C ILE A 55 -35.50 -2.98 -10.37
N TRP A 56 -35.73 -3.29 -9.09
CA TRP A 56 -37.08 -3.34 -8.53
C TRP A 56 -37.78 -1.98 -8.57
N THR A 57 -37.02 -0.90 -8.37
CA THR A 57 -37.54 0.47 -8.38
C THR A 57 -37.53 1.13 -9.76
N ASN A 58 -37.08 0.43 -10.81
CA ASN A 58 -36.84 0.93 -12.17
C ASN A 58 -36.04 2.25 -12.20
N SER A 59 -35.04 2.36 -11.32
CA SER A 59 -34.21 3.57 -11.22
C SER A 59 -32.90 3.38 -11.96
N LEU A 60 -32.78 4.01 -13.14
CA LEU A 60 -31.55 3.98 -13.95
C LEU A 60 -30.34 4.54 -13.18
N GLY A 61 -30.53 5.62 -12.40
CA GLY A 61 -29.46 6.20 -11.59
C GLY A 61 -28.93 5.24 -10.53
N LEU A 62 -29.81 4.49 -9.87
CA LEU A 62 -29.41 3.51 -8.86
C LEU A 62 -28.72 2.28 -9.48
N ILE A 63 -29.16 1.89 -10.67
CA ILE A 63 -28.53 0.81 -11.45
C ILE A 63 -27.10 1.23 -11.86
N SER A 64 -26.92 2.48 -12.32
CA SER A 64 -25.59 3.03 -12.65
C SER A 64 -24.64 2.98 -11.45
N ASP A 65 -25.11 3.44 -10.28
CA ASP A 65 -24.35 3.45 -9.02
C ASP A 65 -23.94 2.02 -8.59
N SER A 66 -24.84 1.05 -8.73
CA SER A 66 -24.56 -0.35 -8.42
C SER A 66 -23.46 -0.94 -9.32
N PHE A 67 -23.46 -0.59 -10.61
CA PHE A 67 -22.42 -1.04 -11.54
C PHE A 67 -21.07 -0.39 -11.23
N HIS A 68 -21.06 0.89 -10.85
CA HIS A 68 -19.87 1.57 -10.36
C HIS A 68 -19.26 0.81 -9.16
N MET A 69 -20.06 0.55 -8.11
CA MET A 69 -19.61 -0.21 -6.93
C MET A 69 -19.15 -1.64 -7.26
N PHE A 70 -19.74 -2.26 -8.28
CA PHE A 70 -19.29 -3.56 -8.77
C PHE A 70 -17.90 -3.49 -9.41
N PHE A 71 -17.63 -2.44 -10.21
CA PHE A 71 -16.30 -2.23 -10.78
C PHE A 71 -15.27 -1.90 -9.71
N ASP A 72 -15.62 -1.18 -8.66
CA ASP A 72 -14.76 -0.94 -7.50
C ASP A 72 -14.34 -2.26 -6.81
N CYS A 73 -15.27 -3.21 -6.69
CA CYS A 73 -14.98 -4.54 -6.17
C CYS A 73 -13.94 -5.30 -7.02
N THR A 74 -13.82 -5.01 -8.32
CA THR A 74 -12.78 -5.65 -9.16
C THR A 74 -11.37 -5.20 -8.78
N GLY A 75 -11.23 -3.95 -8.36
CA GLY A 75 -9.99 -3.39 -7.83
C GLY A 75 -9.58 -4.04 -6.51
N LEU A 76 -10.53 -4.15 -5.58
CA LEU A 76 -10.36 -4.88 -4.31
C LEU A 76 -10.01 -6.36 -4.55
N LEU A 77 -10.68 -7.01 -5.51
CA LEU A 77 -10.41 -8.39 -5.88
C LEU A 77 -8.99 -8.55 -6.44
N ALA A 78 -8.53 -7.64 -7.30
CA ALA A 78 -7.17 -7.64 -7.81
C ALA A 78 -6.14 -7.49 -6.67
N GLY A 79 -6.40 -6.60 -5.71
CA GLY A 79 -5.61 -6.45 -4.48
C GLY A 79 -5.58 -7.73 -3.63
N LEU A 80 -6.73 -8.39 -3.45
CA LEU A 80 -6.82 -9.67 -2.73
C LEU A 80 -5.98 -10.74 -3.42
N VAL A 81 -6.14 -10.91 -4.73
CA VAL A 81 -5.40 -11.90 -5.52
C VAL A 81 -3.90 -11.63 -5.43
N ALA A 82 -3.48 -10.36 -5.53
CA ALA A 82 -2.09 -9.96 -5.40
C ALA A 82 -1.52 -10.29 -4.02
N SER A 83 -2.25 -10.00 -2.94
CA SER A 83 -1.82 -10.32 -1.56
C SER A 83 -1.63 -11.83 -1.31
N VAL A 84 -2.31 -12.68 -2.07
CA VAL A 84 -2.11 -14.14 -2.03
C VAL A 84 -0.92 -14.55 -2.89
N ILE A 85 -0.77 -13.96 -4.09
CA ILE A 85 0.32 -14.26 -5.02
C ILE A 85 1.68 -13.85 -4.45
N THR A 86 1.78 -12.72 -3.75
CA THR A 86 3.04 -12.23 -3.16
C THR A 86 3.62 -13.18 -2.11
N LYS A 87 2.77 -14.03 -1.50
CA LYS A 87 3.16 -15.06 -0.52
C LYS A 87 3.69 -16.35 -1.16
N TRP A 88 3.65 -16.48 -2.48
CA TRP A 88 4.19 -17.66 -3.14
C TRP A 88 5.72 -17.67 -3.10
N ARG A 89 6.30 -18.84 -2.86
CA ARG A 89 7.76 -19.03 -2.83
C ARG A 89 8.38 -18.77 -4.19
N ALA A 90 9.63 -18.32 -4.18
CA ALA A 90 10.46 -18.20 -5.38
C ALA A 90 10.60 -19.54 -6.11
N ASN A 91 10.71 -19.48 -7.44
CA ASN A 91 10.90 -20.62 -8.32
C ASN A 91 11.96 -20.30 -9.38
N GLU A 92 12.36 -21.27 -10.20
CA GLU A 92 13.43 -21.10 -11.19
C GLU A 92 13.14 -20.01 -12.24
N ARG A 93 11.86 -19.72 -12.52
CA ARG A 93 11.45 -18.66 -13.45
C ARG A 93 11.39 -17.27 -12.79
N TYR A 94 11.08 -17.22 -11.50
CA TYR A 94 10.97 -16.00 -10.70
C TYR A 94 11.87 -16.13 -9.47
N SER A 95 13.16 -15.82 -9.65
CA SER A 95 14.22 -15.98 -8.64
C SER A 95 14.01 -15.13 -7.38
N TYR A 96 13.45 -13.93 -7.54
CA TYR A 96 13.05 -13.06 -6.42
C TYR A 96 11.63 -13.33 -5.92
N GLY A 97 10.94 -14.35 -6.45
CA GLY A 97 9.54 -14.62 -6.15
C GLY A 97 8.55 -13.66 -6.83
N TYR A 98 7.32 -13.66 -6.33
CA TYR A 98 6.18 -12.97 -6.95
C TYR A 98 5.87 -11.61 -6.31
N VAL A 99 6.82 -11.02 -5.60
CA VAL A 99 6.56 -9.85 -4.75
C VAL A 99 6.18 -8.59 -5.55
N ARG A 100 6.63 -8.48 -6.82
CA ARG A 100 6.22 -7.41 -7.74
C ARG A 100 4.74 -7.47 -8.16
N ALA A 101 4.05 -8.59 -7.92
CA ALA A 101 2.62 -8.69 -8.20
C ALA A 101 1.81 -7.66 -7.38
N GLU A 102 2.30 -7.27 -6.20
CA GLU A 102 1.74 -6.20 -5.37
C GLU A 102 1.68 -4.87 -6.15
N VAL A 103 2.83 -4.44 -6.68
CA VAL A 103 3.00 -3.18 -7.41
C VAL A 103 2.19 -3.21 -8.71
N LEU A 104 2.17 -4.34 -9.41
CA LEU A 104 1.39 -4.50 -10.63
C LEU A 104 -0.12 -4.39 -10.35
N ALA A 105 -0.60 -5.00 -9.26
CA ALA A 105 -2.00 -4.91 -8.88
C ALA A 105 -2.39 -3.50 -8.45
N GLY A 106 -1.52 -2.80 -7.70
CA GLY A 106 -1.70 -1.38 -7.36
C GLY A 106 -1.79 -0.50 -8.62
N PHE A 107 -0.92 -0.74 -9.61
CA PHE A 107 -0.96 -0.04 -10.89
C PHE A 107 -2.25 -0.28 -11.67
N VAL A 108 -2.65 -1.55 -11.83
CA VAL A 108 -3.88 -1.94 -12.53
C VAL A 108 -5.12 -1.38 -11.80
N ASN A 109 -5.15 -1.44 -10.47
CA ASN A 109 -6.21 -0.84 -9.67
C ASN A 109 -6.28 0.68 -9.88
N GLY A 110 -5.13 1.36 -9.91
CA GLY A 110 -5.07 2.78 -10.24
C GLY A 110 -5.66 3.10 -11.61
N LEU A 111 -5.40 2.28 -12.64
CA LEU A 111 -6.00 2.47 -13.96
C LEU A 111 -7.52 2.30 -13.95
N PHE A 112 -8.05 1.31 -13.21
CA PHE A 112 -9.49 1.14 -13.04
C PHE A 112 -10.11 2.34 -12.33
N LEU A 113 -9.53 2.80 -11.21
CA LEU A 113 -10.04 3.98 -10.50
C LEU A 113 -10.00 5.23 -11.37
N LEU A 114 -9.00 5.39 -12.23
CA LEU A 114 -8.92 6.51 -13.17
C LEU A 114 -10.04 6.44 -14.23
N PHE A 115 -10.30 5.26 -14.76
CA PHE A 115 -11.40 5.02 -15.71
C PHE A 115 -12.75 5.33 -15.07
N ILE A 116 -12.97 4.85 -13.85
CA ILE A 116 -14.19 5.07 -13.08
C ILE A 116 -14.38 6.56 -12.73
N ALA A 117 -13.33 7.25 -12.27
CA ALA A 117 -13.38 8.68 -12.00
C ALA A 117 -13.76 9.51 -13.24
N PHE A 118 -13.24 9.14 -14.42
CA PHE A 118 -13.62 9.78 -15.68
C PHE A 118 -15.10 9.53 -16.02
N PHE A 119 -15.60 8.32 -15.77
CA PHE A 119 -17.00 7.99 -15.98
C PHE A 119 -17.93 8.81 -15.06
N ILE A 120 -17.63 8.88 -13.76
CA ILE A 120 -18.39 9.71 -12.80
C ILE A 120 -18.37 11.19 -13.23
N LEU A 121 -17.20 11.70 -13.63
CA LEU A 121 -17.07 13.08 -14.11
C LEU A 121 -17.96 13.33 -15.33
N SER A 122 -17.98 12.40 -16.28
CA SER A 122 -18.83 12.50 -17.47
C SER A 122 -20.32 12.51 -17.10
N GLU A 123 -20.75 11.60 -16.23
CA GLU A 123 -22.16 11.51 -15.77
C GLU A 123 -22.58 12.76 -14.99
N ALA A 124 -21.67 13.30 -14.17
CA ALA A 124 -21.93 14.52 -13.41
C ALA A 124 -22.08 15.75 -14.33
N VAL A 125 -21.26 15.86 -15.38
CA VAL A 125 -21.37 16.94 -16.38
C VAL A 125 -22.69 16.82 -17.16
N GLU A 126 -23.10 15.62 -17.53
CA GLU A 126 -24.39 15.38 -18.20
C GLU A 126 -25.56 15.83 -17.31
N ARG A 127 -25.58 15.43 -16.03
CA ARG A 127 -26.61 15.85 -15.06
C ARG A 127 -26.60 17.36 -14.79
N ALA A 128 -25.45 18.04 -14.95
CA ALA A 128 -25.37 19.49 -14.80
C ALA A 128 -26.05 20.24 -15.96
N ILE A 129 -26.05 19.66 -17.16
CA ILE A 129 -26.61 20.28 -18.37
C ILE A 129 -28.09 19.91 -18.51
N GLU A 130 -28.44 18.64 -18.33
CA GLU A 130 -29.80 18.12 -18.42
C GLU A 130 -30.19 17.45 -17.08
N PRO A 131 -30.74 18.22 -16.11
CA PRO A 131 -31.09 17.66 -14.80
C PRO A 131 -32.24 16.65 -14.94
N PRO A 132 -32.02 15.37 -14.62
CA PRO A 132 -33.08 14.37 -14.67
C PRO A 132 -34.08 14.57 -13.52
N GLU A 133 -35.37 14.30 -13.77
CA GLU A 133 -36.40 14.28 -12.73
C GLU A 133 -36.25 13.03 -11.85
N VAL A 134 -35.28 13.00 -10.93
CA VAL A 134 -35.06 11.87 -10.02
C VAL A 134 -35.83 12.05 -8.72
N LYS A 135 -36.48 10.99 -8.23
CA LYS A 135 -37.13 10.97 -6.91
C LYS A 135 -36.07 10.97 -5.79
N HIS A 136 -35.77 12.16 -5.28
CA HIS A 136 -34.75 12.47 -4.27
C HIS A 136 -34.74 11.57 -3.03
N GLU A 137 -35.90 11.06 -2.59
CA GLU A 137 -36.03 10.27 -1.35
C GLU A 137 -35.26 8.94 -1.38
N ARG A 138 -35.08 8.33 -2.56
CA ARG A 138 -34.42 7.02 -2.69
C ARG A 138 -32.90 7.13 -2.65
N LEU A 139 -32.35 8.20 -3.23
CA LEU A 139 -30.91 8.47 -3.26
C LEU A 139 -30.36 8.73 -1.85
N PHE A 140 -31.13 9.42 -1.01
CA PHE A 140 -30.74 9.70 0.37
C PHE A 140 -30.58 8.41 1.19
N ALA A 141 -31.58 7.52 1.16
CA ALA A 141 -31.54 6.28 1.95
C ALA A 141 -30.38 5.37 1.54
N VAL A 142 -30.12 5.26 0.24
CA VAL A 142 -29.03 4.44 -0.30
C VAL A 142 -27.66 5.03 0.05
N SER A 143 -27.50 6.35 -0.05
CA SER A 143 -26.26 7.03 0.35
C SER A 143 -25.94 6.87 1.83
N VAL A 144 -26.96 6.90 2.70
CA VAL A 144 -26.78 6.66 4.14
C VAL A 144 -26.35 5.22 4.41
N MET A 145 -26.94 4.23 3.72
CA MET A 145 -26.53 2.83 3.85
C MET A 145 -25.11 2.60 3.32
N GLY A 146 -24.76 3.19 2.18
CA GLY A 146 -23.40 3.15 1.62
C GLY A 146 -22.37 3.77 2.56
N LEU A 147 -22.70 4.91 3.19
CA LEU A 147 -21.86 5.53 4.21
C LEU A 147 -21.59 4.57 5.38
N LEU A 148 -22.63 3.89 5.89
CA LEU A 148 -22.48 2.94 7.00
C LEU A 148 -21.58 1.74 6.62
N VAL A 149 -21.79 1.20 5.42
CA VAL A 149 -20.96 0.13 4.83
C VAL A 149 -19.48 0.56 4.78
N ASN A 150 -19.20 1.75 4.26
CA ASN A 150 -17.85 2.27 4.16
C ASN A 150 -17.23 2.56 5.54
N LEU A 151 -18.01 3.04 6.51
CA LEU A 151 -17.56 3.27 7.88
C LEU A 151 -17.16 1.97 8.59
N VAL A 152 -17.95 0.90 8.39
CA VAL A 152 -17.60 -0.46 8.87
C VAL A 152 -16.28 -0.92 8.23
N GLY A 153 -16.08 -0.62 6.95
CA GLY A 153 -14.82 -0.84 6.25
C GLY A 153 -13.64 -0.15 6.94
N ILE A 154 -13.72 1.17 7.14
CA ILE A 154 -12.67 1.96 7.81
C ILE A 154 -12.36 1.38 9.19
N TYR A 155 -13.38 1.07 9.99
CA TYR A 155 -13.20 0.52 11.33
C TYR A 155 -12.48 -0.84 11.30
N ALA A 156 -12.84 -1.72 10.36
CA ALA A 156 -12.21 -3.03 10.17
C ALA A 156 -10.74 -2.92 9.76
N PHE A 157 -10.37 -1.89 8.99
CA PHE A 157 -8.99 -1.64 8.59
C PHE A 157 -8.16 -0.92 9.68
N GLN A 158 -8.76 -0.01 10.46
CA GLN A 158 -8.07 0.66 11.58
C GLN A 158 -7.78 -0.27 12.75
N HIS A 159 -8.66 -1.22 13.08
CA HIS A 159 -8.42 -2.19 14.17
C HIS A 159 -7.36 -3.26 13.86
N GLY A 160 -6.83 -3.30 12.63
CA GLY A 160 -5.64 -4.10 12.28
C GLY A 160 -4.32 -3.43 12.67
N HIS A 161 -4.33 -2.11 12.89
CA HIS A 161 -3.23 -1.36 13.47
C HIS A 161 -3.50 -1.19 14.96
N GLY A 162 -2.99 -2.13 15.76
CA GLY A 162 -2.98 -1.99 17.21
C GLY A 162 -2.32 -0.66 17.58
N HIS A 163 -3.14 0.29 18.01
CA HIS A 163 -2.68 1.52 18.62
C HIS A 163 -1.97 1.17 19.93
N SER A 164 -0.65 1.00 19.89
CA SER A 164 0.21 1.27 21.04
C SER A 164 0.22 2.79 21.25
N HIS A 165 -0.83 3.31 21.89
CA HIS A 165 -0.76 4.62 22.51
C HIS A 165 0.22 4.52 23.68
N ASP A 166 1.49 4.78 23.40
CA ASP A 166 2.46 5.07 24.45
C ASP A 166 2.09 6.42 25.06
N SER A 167 1.38 6.34 26.19
CA SER A 167 0.96 7.48 27.00
C SER A 167 2.05 7.74 28.04
N GLY A 168 3.13 8.40 27.59
CA GLY A 168 4.26 8.81 28.43
C GLY A 168 4.41 10.32 28.54
N TYR A 169 3.33 11.10 28.60
CA TYR A 169 3.41 12.55 28.87
C TYR A 169 3.52 12.78 30.39
N SER A 170 4.75 12.76 30.92
CA SER A 170 5.04 13.23 32.28
C SER A 170 5.25 14.74 32.28
N HIS A 171 4.19 15.49 32.56
CA HIS A 171 4.32 16.89 32.99
C HIS A 171 4.73 16.92 34.47
N SER A 172 5.93 17.39 34.75
CA SER A 172 6.32 17.80 36.11
C SER A 172 6.42 19.32 36.17
N HIS A 173 5.65 19.93 37.07
CA HIS A 173 5.80 21.31 37.50
C HIS A 173 6.79 21.36 38.67
N GLY A 174 7.75 22.27 38.61
CA GLY A 174 8.68 22.55 39.70
C GLY A 174 9.25 23.96 39.57
N ASN A 175 8.71 24.87 40.37
CA ASN A 175 9.11 26.25 40.55
C ASN A 175 10.38 26.35 41.44
N GLY A 176 11.29 27.30 41.20
CA GLY A 176 12.24 27.75 42.24
C GLY A 176 13.69 28.04 41.80
N HIS A 177 14.10 29.30 41.96
CA HIS A 177 15.46 29.82 41.83
C HIS A 177 16.41 29.33 42.95
N ASN A 178 17.70 29.09 42.64
CA ASN A 178 18.86 29.76 43.28
C ASN A 178 20.23 29.22 42.81
N HIS A 179 21.22 30.12 42.83
CA HIS A 179 22.63 29.89 42.52
C HIS A 179 23.42 29.34 43.72
N ASN A 180 24.40 28.45 43.48
CA ASN A 180 25.72 28.52 44.14
C ASN A 180 26.76 27.62 43.46
N HIS A 181 28.00 28.13 43.35
CA HIS A 181 29.17 27.46 42.80
C HIS A 181 29.89 26.60 43.85
N SER A 182 30.40 25.43 43.44
CA SER A 182 31.70 24.91 43.91
C SER A 182 32.24 23.86 42.93
N HIS A 183 33.54 23.93 42.68
CA HIS A 183 34.27 23.14 41.68
C HIS A 183 34.51 21.71 42.16
N ASN A 184 34.31 20.73 41.28
CA ASN A 184 35.09 19.50 41.31
C ASN A 184 35.26 18.95 39.89
N HIS A 185 36.50 18.74 39.50
CA HIS A 185 36.87 18.19 38.19
C HIS A 185 36.59 16.68 38.18
N ASN A 186 35.79 16.20 37.22
CA ASN A 186 35.92 14.84 36.73
C ASN A 186 35.41 14.70 35.30
N HIS A 187 36.16 13.91 34.54
CA HIS A 187 36.12 13.80 33.09
C HIS A 187 34.75 13.36 32.52
N SER A 188 34.30 14.07 31.50
CA SER A 188 33.18 13.71 30.64
C SER A 188 33.57 12.56 29.70
N HIS A 189 33.08 11.36 29.99
CA HIS A 189 32.90 10.33 28.97
C HIS A 189 31.41 10.28 28.63
N ASN A 190 31.02 11.02 27.58
CA ASN A 190 29.77 10.80 26.88
C ASN A 190 29.90 9.45 26.15
N HIS A 191 29.37 8.40 26.73
CA HIS A 191 28.97 7.23 25.96
C HIS A 191 27.58 7.54 25.40
N ASP A 192 27.55 8.06 24.17
CA ASP A 192 26.34 8.01 23.33
C ASP A 192 26.06 6.54 23.03
N HIS A 193 25.38 5.87 23.96
CA HIS A 193 24.55 4.75 23.61
C HIS A 193 23.34 5.31 22.88
N SER A 194 23.51 5.54 21.57
CA SER A 194 22.39 5.52 20.63
C SER A 194 21.82 4.11 20.63
N GLY A 195 21.01 3.83 21.66
CA GLY A 195 20.01 2.78 21.61
C GLY A 195 19.07 3.15 20.47
N ILE A 196 19.38 2.63 19.29
CA ILE A 196 18.42 2.57 18.21
C ILE A 196 17.46 1.47 18.63
N ASP A 197 16.37 1.87 19.28
CA ASP A 197 15.18 1.04 19.39
C ASP A 197 14.62 0.87 17.97
N ILE A 198 15.19 -0.08 17.23
CA ILE A 198 14.62 -0.55 15.97
C ILE A 198 13.43 -1.40 16.37
N ASP A 199 12.27 -0.75 16.40
CA ASP A 199 10.99 -1.42 16.37
C ASP A 199 11.00 -2.41 15.19
N MET A 200 11.13 -3.69 15.52
CA MET A 200 11.10 -4.78 14.55
C MET A 200 9.62 -5.06 14.21
N SER A 201 8.93 -4.07 13.67
CA SER A 201 7.55 -4.20 13.24
C SER A 201 7.50 -5.00 11.93
N ALA A 202 6.92 -6.18 12.05
CA ALA A 202 6.86 -7.20 11.03
C ALA A 202 6.16 -6.75 9.74
N SER A 203 6.72 -7.17 8.59
CA SER A 203 5.95 -7.53 7.38
C SER A 203 5.04 -6.44 6.77
N SER A 204 5.64 -5.44 6.12
CA SER A 204 4.99 -4.32 5.40
C SER A 204 4.72 -4.59 3.90
N GLY A 205 4.71 -5.85 3.45
CA GLY A 205 4.44 -6.24 2.05
C GLY A 205 2.98 -6.09 1.58
N ASN A 206 2.13 -5.44 2.39
CA ASN A 206 0.74 -5.12 2.06
C ASN A 206 0.53 -3.59 1.94
N SER A 207 1.52 -2.75 2.22
CA SER A 207 1.29 -1.32 2.45
C SER A 207 0.78 -0.59 1.21
N GLN A 208 1.20 -0.94 -0.01
CA GLN A 208 0.72 -0.28 -1.24
C GLN A 208 -0.69 -0.71 -1.61
N ILE A 209 -1.00 -2.02 -1.52
CA ILE A 209 -2.37 -2.52 -1.71
C ILE A 209 -3.28 -1.89 -0.66
N MET A 210 -2.88 -1.90 0.62
CA MET A 210 -3.70 -1.38 1.72
C MET A 210 -3.86 0.14 1.65
N LYS A 211 -2.83 0.89 1.25
CA LYS A 211 -2.92 2.34 0.99
C LYS A 211 -3.87 2.63 -0.16
N GLY A 212 -3.80 1.85 -1.25
CA GLY A 212 -4.72 1.95 -2.38
C GLY A 212 -6.17 1.67 -1.97
N VAL A 213 -6.40 0.59 -1.23
CA VAL A 213 -7.72 0.23 -0.67
C VAL A 213 -8.21 1.32 0.28
N PHE A 214 -7.38 1.81 1.20
CA PHE A 214 -7.76 2.87 2.14
C PHE A 214 -8.14 4.18 1.45
N LEU A 215 -7.35 4.62 0.47
CA LEU A 215 -7.66 5.83 -0.31
C LEU A 215 -8.95 5.69 -1.11
N HIS A 216 -9.22 4.48 -1.61
CA HIS A 216 -10.48 4.16 -2.28
C HIS A 216 -11.68 4.22 -1.33
N ILE A 217 -11.60 3.57 -0.15
CA ILE A 217 -12.66 3.65 0.87
C ILE A 217 -12.91 5.09 1.30
N LEU A 218 -11.84 5.87 1.48
CA LEU A 218 -11.94 7.27 1.83
C LEU A 218 -12.67 8.06 0.73
N ALA A 219 -12.33 7.83 -0.55
CA ALA A 219 -13.04 8.46 -1.66
C ALA A 219 -14.54 8.10 -1.66
N ASP A 220 -14.88 6.84 -1.45
CA ASP A 220 -16.29 6.40 -1.43
C ASP A 220 -17.04 6.99 -0.24
N THR A 221 -16.41 7.09 0.95
CA THR A 221 -17.02 7.78 2.10
C THR A 221 -17.27 9.25 1.83
N LEU A 222 -16.30 9.97 1.26
CA LEU A 222 -16.44 11.37 0.88
C LEU A 222 -17.52 11.52 -0.20
N GLY A 223 -17.62 10.55 -1.10
CA GLY A 223 -18.69 10.39 -2.07
C GLY A 223 -20.06 10.35 -1.41
N SER A 224 -20.29 9.39 -0.52
CA SER A 224 -21.57 9.23 0.17
C SER A 224 -21.93 10.46 1.00
N VAL A 225 -20.97 11.07 1.72
CA VAL A 225 -21.20 12.32 2.46
C VAL A 225 -21.62 13.44 1.53
N GLY A 226 -20.94 13.57 0.38
CA GLY A 226 -21.24 14.57 -0.63
C GLY A 226 -22.66 14.46 -1.17
N VAL A 227 -23.09 13.25 -1.55
CA VAL A 227 -24.45 12.99 -2.03
C VAL A 227 -25.50 13.27 -0.95
N ILE A 228 -25.23 12.90 0.31
CA ILE A 228 -26.13 13.20 1.44
C ILE A 228 -26.31 14.71 1.60
N ILE A 229 -25.22 15.49 1.58
CA ILE A 229 -25.28 16.95 1.69
C ILE A 229 -26.05 17.55 0.51
N SER A 230 -25.77 17.08 -0.71
CA SER A 230 -26.49 17.51 -1.92
C SER A 230 -27.98 17.22 -1.83
N ALA A 231 -28.38 16.02 -1.38
CA ALA A 231 -29.78 15.65 -1.21
C ALA A 231 -30.52 16.54 -0.20
N VAL A 232 -29.87 16.87 0.93
CA VAL A 232 -30.42 17.81 1.92
C VAL A 232 -30.58 19.21 1.33
N LEU A 233 -29.59 19.70 0.58
CA LEU A 233 -29.65 21.01 -0.08
C LEU A 233 -30.75 21.07 -1.14
N MET A 234 -30.95 19.99 -1.90
CA MET A 234 -32.03 19.90 -2.88
C MET A 234 -33.41 19.93 -2.20
N GLN A 235 -33.58 19.21 -1.08
CA GLN A 235 -34.86 19.17 -0.37
C GLN A 235 -35.21 20.49 0.34
N MET A 236 -34.23 21.17 0.93
CA MET A 236 -34.44 22.42 1.66
C MET A 236 -34.50 23.66 0.76
N PHE A 237 -33.63 23.75 -0.25
CA PHE A 237 -33.42 24.96 -1.05
C PHE A 237 -33.85 24.80 -2.53
N GLY A 238 -34.23 23.60 -2.98
CA GLY A 238 -34.54 23.33 -4.39
C GLY A 238 -33.32 23.41 -5.32
N TRP A 239 -32.11 23.30 -4.77
CA TRP A 239 -30.87 23.56 -5.50
C TRP A 239 -30.43 22.32 -6.30
N MET A 240 -31.08 22.07 -7.44
CA MET A 240 -30.90 20.88 -8.28
C MET A 240 -29.46 20.67 -8.81
N ILE A 241 -28.64 21.71 -8.80
CA ILE A 241 -27.26 21.70 -9.31
C ILE A 241 -26.25 21.21 -8.24
N ALA A 242 -26.68 21.07 -6.97
CA ALA A 242 -25.80 20.66 -5.88
C ALA A 242 -25.17 19.26 -6.11
N ASP A 243 -25.96 18.29 -6.58
CA ASP A 243 -25.49 16.92 -6.85
C ASP A 243 -24.41 16.86 -7.95
N PRO A 244 -24.59 17.49 -9.13
CA PRO A 244 -23.54 17.59 -10.14
C PRO A 244 -22.24 18.25 -9.66
N ILE A 245 -22.33 19.37 -8.92
CA ILE A 245 -21.14 20.07 -8.40
C ILE A 245 -20.37 19.16 -7.45
N CYS A 246 -21.08 18.49 -6.56
CA CYS A 246 -20.47 17.58 -5.60
C CYS A 246 -19.79 16.40 -6.31
N SER A 247 -20.47 15.80 -7.29
CA SER A 247 -19.95 14.67 -8.07
C SER A 247 -18.70 15.04 -8.88
N ILE A 248 -18.68 16.22 -9.52
CA ILE A 248 -17.49 16.76 -10.21
C ILE A 248 -16.32 16.95 -9.22
N PHE A 249 -16.60 17.49 -8.04
CA PHE A 249 -15.58 17.70 -7.02
C PHE A 249 -14.96 16.38 -6.55
N ILE A 250 -15.80 15.39 -6.24
CA ILE A 250 -15.35 14.05 -5.81
C ILE A 250 -14.55 13.36 -6.91
N SER A 251 -15.02 13.37 -8.16
CA SER A 251 -14.32 12.71 -9.27
C SER A 251 -12.93 13.33 -9.53
N VAL A 252 -12.80 14.65 -9.41
CA VAL A 252 -11.49 15.34 -9.52
C VAL A 252 -10.56 14.95 -8.37
N LEU A 253 -11.06 14.87 -7.13
CA LEU A 253 -10.25 14.42 -5.99
C LEU A 253 -9.76 12.98 -6.16
N ILE A 254 -10.62 12.07 -6.64
CA ILE A 254 -10.24 10.69 -6.96
C ILE A 254 -9.14 10.70 -8.02
N MET A 255 -9.34 11.43 -9.12
CA MET A 255 -8.39 11.51 -10.22
C MET A 255 -7.00 12.00 -9.75
N LEU A 256 -6.94 13.08 -8.96
CA LEU A 256 -5.68 13.59 -8.42
C LEU A 256 -4.99 12.59 -7.48
N SER A 257 -5.76 11.89 -6.65
CA SER A 257 -5.23 10.90 -5.70
C SER A 257 -4.66 9.68 -6.42
N VAL A 258 -5.36 9.20 -7.45
CA VAL A 258 -4.98 8.03 -8.25
C VAL A 258 -3.74 8.31 -9.09
N LEU A 259 -3.57 9.53 -9.62
CA LEU A 259 -2.36 9.89 -10.37
C LEU A 259 -1.09 9.74 -9.52
N SER A 260 -1.16 10.08 -8.23
CA SER A 260 -0.05 9.87 -7.29
C SER A 260 0.27 8.37 -7.14
N LEU A 261 -0.75 7.54 -6.98
CA LEU A 261 -0.60 6.07 -6.83
C LEU A 261 -0.02 5.42 -8.09
N ILE A 262 -0.52 5.80 -9.27
CA ILE A 262 -0.01 5.32 -10.56
C ILE A 262 1.45 5.73 -10.72
N LYS A 263 1.80 6.98 -10.41
CA LYS A 263 3.18 7.47 -10.48
C LYS A 263 4.11 6.67 -9.55
N GLU A 264 3.74 6.46 -8.29
CA GLU A 264 4.51 5.63 -7.36
C GLU A 264 4.75 4.21 -7.93
N SER A 265 3.71 3.59 -8.48
CA SER A 265 3.79 2.24 -9.05
C SER A 265 4.70 2.19 -10.29
N ILE A 266 4.58 3.15 -11.20
CA ILE A 266 5.44 3.27 -12.39
C ILE A 266 6.90 3.42 -11.97
N LEU A 267 7.20 4.26 -10.98
CA LEU A 267 8.58 4.49 -10.53
C LEU A 267 9.22 3.22 -9.96
N ILE A 268 8.45 2.40 -9.25
CA ILE A 268 8.92 1.09 -8.76
C ILE A 268 9.15 0.12 -9.93
N LEU A 269 8.21 0.06 -10.90
CA LEU A 269 8.34 -0.78 -12.09
C LEU A 269 9.53 -0.38 -12.98
N MET A 270 9.83 0.91 -13.04
CA MET A 270 11.00 1.48 -13.73
C MET A 270 12.32 1.30 -12.96
N GLN A 271 12.31 0.60 -11.82
CA GLN A 271 13.49 0.34 -11.00
C GLN A 271 14.15 1.62 -10.48
N ARG A 272 13.36 2.65 -10.16
CA ARG A 272 13.88 3.88 -9.55
C ARG A 272 14.55 3.59 -8.21
N GLN A 273 15.63 4.33 -7.93
CA GLN A 273 16.24 4.40 -6.61
C GLN A 273 15.19 4.70 -5.52
N PRO A 274 15.19 3.95 -4.40
CA PRO A 274 14.26 4.21 -3.31
C PRO A 274 14.52 5.58 -2.69
N SER A 275 13.48 6.42 -2.57
CA SER A 275 13.62 7.75 -1.96
C SER A 275 14.00 7.69 -0.48
N ALA A 276 13.66 6.61 0.21
CA ALA A 276 14.06 6.36 1.60
C ALA A 276 15.58 6.21 1.75
N LEU A 277 16.26 5.68 0.72
CA LEU A 277 17.70 5.46 0.73
C LEU A 277 18.48 6.69 0.24
N ASP A 278 17.83 7.68 -0.37
CA ASP A 278 18.51 8.78 -1.06
C ASP A 278 19.41 9.62 -0.13
N HIS A 279 18.96 9.83 1.12
CA HIS A 279 19.74 10.55 2.14
C HIS A 279 20.78 9.67 2.85
N VAL A 280 20.58 8.35 2.88
CA VAL A 280 21.42 7.41 3.65
C VAL A 280 22.57 6.87 2.80
N LEU A 281 22.36 6.68 1.48
CA LEU A 281 23.35 6.14 0.55
C LEU A 281 24.67 6.91 0.55
N PRO A 282 24.71 8.25 0.53
CA PRO A 282 25.98 9.00 0.60
C PRO A 282 26.79 8.68 1.86
N GLN A 283 26.12 8.48 3.00
CA GLN A 283 26.78 8.10 4.25
C GLN A 283 27.31 6.67 4.20
N CYS A 284 26.55 5.74 3.61
CA CYS A 284 27.00 4.37 3.38
C CYS A 284 28.22 4.31 2.47
N TYR A 285 28.23 5.06 1.37
CA TYR A 285 29.38 5.14 0.48
C TYR A 285 30.63 5.65 1.20
N ASN A 286 30.50 6.69 2.01
CA ASN A 286 31.61 7.22 2.81
C ASN A 286 32.14 6.17 3.81
N LYS A 287 31.25 5.48 4.53
CA LYS A 287 31.64 4.40 5.46
C LYS A 287 32.37 3.25 4.75
N VAL A 288 31.96 2.91 3.53
CA VAL A 288 32.59 1.85 2.74
C VAL A 288 33.97 2.27 2.23
N THR A 289 34.13 3.52 1.78
CA THR A 289 35.43 4.07 1.35
C THR A 289 36.42 4.17 2.53
N GLN A 290 35.94 4.28 3.77
CA GLN A 290 36.79 4.28 4.96
C GLN A 290 37.31 2.87 5.35
N LEU A 291 36.80 1.81 4.74
CA LEU A 291 37.31 0.45 4.99
C LEU A 291 38.73 0.31 4.44
N THR A 292 39.57 -0.39 5.21
CA THR A 292 40.99 -0.58 4.85
C THR A 292 41.14 -1.26 3.49
N GLY A 293 41.76 -0.56 2.56
CA GLY A 293 42.08 -1.04 1.21
C GLY A 293 40.89 -1.05 0.24
N VAL A 294 39.83 -0.30 0.52
CA VAL A 294 38.84 0.14 -0.47
C VAL A 294 39.28 1.51 -1.01
N TYR A 295 39.40 1.65 -2.34
CA TYR A 295 39.77 2.91 -2.98
C TYR A 295 38.55 3.71 -3.43
N SER A 296 37.60 3.04 -4.10
CA SER A 296 36.43 3.71 -4.67
C SER A 296 35.20 2.78 -4.72
N VAL A 297 34.02 3.39 -4.66
CA VAL A 297 32.73 2.72 -4.93
C VAL A 297 32.30 3.11 -6.34
N GLN A 298 32.06 2.12 -7.19
CA GLN A 298 31.71 2.31 -8.61
C GLN A 298 30.35 1.69 -8.92
N ASP A 299 29.67 2.24 -9.92
CA ASP A 299 28.39 1.75 -10.46
C ASP A 299 27.34 1.34 -9.39
N PRO A 300 27.00 2.19 -8.40
CA PRO A 300 25.96 1.86 -7.45
C PRO A 300 24.59 1.88 -8.12
N HIS A 301 23.89 0.75 -8.13
CA HIS A 301 22.52 0.62 -8.60
C HIS A 301 21.65 0.10 -7.49
N PHE A 302 20.65 0.87 -7.08
CA PHE A 302 19.68 0.49 -6.06
C PHE A 302 18.27 0.62 -6.63
N TRP A 303 17.41 -0.35 -6.34
CA TRP A 303 16.01 -0.33 -6.76
C TRP A 303 15.11 -0.92 -5.69
N THR A 304 13.82 -0.55 -5.78
CA THR A 304 12.77 -1.11 -4.93
C THR A 304 12.21 -2.37 -5.60
N LEU A 305 12.24 -3.52 -4.91
CA LEU A 305 11.63 -4.76 -5.40
C LEU A 305 10.12 -4.78 -5.11
N CYS A 306 9.74 -4.44 -3.88
CA CYS A 306 8.38 -4.27 -3.38
C CYS A 306 8.42 -3.36 -2.14
N SER A 307 7.27 -3.09 -1.52
CA SER A 307 7.15 -2.36 -0.26
C SER A 307 8.20 -2.83 0.75
N ASP A 308 9.11 -1.92 1.14
CA ASP A 308 10.21 -2.12 2.09
C ASP A 308 11.16 -3.29 1.77
N ALA A 309 11.35 -3.62 0.49
CA ALA A 309 12.41 -4.52 0.04
C ALA A 309 13.32 -3.83 -0.96
N TYR A 310 14.45 -3.34 -0.48
CA TYR A 310 15.46 -2.71 -1.33
C TYR A 310 16.52 -3.73 -1.74
N VAL A 311 16.88 -3.68 -3.01
CA VAL A 311 17.92 -4.51 -3.60
C VAL A 311 18.94 -3.57 -4.23
N GLY A 312 20.21 -3.93 -4.13
CA GLY A 312 21.27 -3.17 -4.78
C GLY A 312 22.37 -4.04 -5.36
N CYS A 313 23.11 -3.45 -6.29
CA CYS A 313 24.42 -3.92 -6.67
C CYS A 313 25.41 -2.75 -6.74
N LEU A 314 26.66 -3.03 -6.42
CA LEU A 314 27.74 -2.05 -6.50
C LEU A 314 29.06 -2.76 -6.80
N LYS A 315 30.00 -2.01 -7.35
CA LYS A 315 31.38 -2.44 -7.54
C LYS A 315 32.27 -1.72 -6.54
N LEU A 316 33.23 -2.44 -5.99
CA LEU A 316 34.27 -1.88 -5.11
C LEU A 316 35.61 -2.06 -5.77
N GLU A 317 36.35 -0.96 -5.88
CA GLU A 317 37.74 -0.99 -6.24
C GLU A 317 38.59 -1.22 -4.99
N VAL A 318 39.34 -2.32 -4.94
CA VAL A 318 40.04 -2.76 -3.73
C VAL A 318 41.50 -3.12 -4.01
N ALA A 319 42.35 -2.96 -2.99
CA ALA A 319 43.74 -3.38 -3.03
C ALA A 319 43.86 -4.92 -3.06
N ARG A 320 44.84 -5.45 -3.81
CA ARG A 320 45.09 -6.91 -3.94
C ARG A 320 45.46 -7.61 -2.64
N THR A 321 45.90 -6.87 -1.63
CA THR A 321 46.35 -7.40 -0.34
C THR A 321 45.24 -7.56 0.68
N VAL A 322 44.02 -7.10 0.37
CA VAL A 322 42.88 -7.10 1.31
C VAL A 322 42.16 -8.44 1.30
N ASP A 323 41.68 -8.87 2.46
CA ASP A 323 40.78 -10.02 2.55
C ASP A 323 39.42 -9.69 1.89
N PRO A 324 39.06 -10.36 0.78
CA PRO A 324 37.79 -10.12 0.08
C PRO A 324 36.57 -10.37 0.97
N LYS A 325 36.65 -11.36 1.88
CA LYS A 325 35.53 -11.72 2.76
C LYS A 325 35.26 -10.61 3.77
N TYR A 326 36.31 -10.02 4.32
CA TYR A 326 36.22 -8.90 5.24
C TYR A 326 35.48 -7.71 4.61
N VAL A 327 35.89 -7.29 3.41
CA VAL A 327 35.28 -6.14 2.71
C VAL A 327 33.83 -6.42 2.39
N VAL A 328 33.53 -7.57 1.76
CA VAL A 328 32.16 -7.92 1.36
C VAL A 328 31.23 -7.98 2.58
N ALA A 329 31.66 -8.62 3.67
CA ALA A 329 30.86 -8.73 4.89
C ALA A 329 30.61 -7.36 5.54
N HIS A 330 31.62 -6.51 5.67
CA HIS A 330 31.47 -5.18 6.27
C HIS A 330 30.60 -4.26 5.41
N THR A 331 30.79 -4.27 4.09
CA THR A 331 29.93 -3.53 3.18
C THR A 331 28.48 -4.03 3.27
N GLN A 332 28.25 -5.35 3.28
CA GLN A 332 26.90 -5.90 3.47
C GLN A 332 26.29 -5.44 4.79
N MET A 333 27.02 -5.45 5.90
CA MET A 333 26.53 -4.96 7.19
C MET A 333 26.13 -3.48 7.15
N ILE A 334 26.94 -2.63 6.50
CA ILE A 334 26.65 -1.19 6.37
C ILE A 334 25.33 -0.96 5.63
N PHE A 335 25.13 -1.63 4.49
CA PHE A 335 23.91 -1.47 3.69
C PHE A 335 22.70 -2.20 4.27
N GLN A 336 22.89 -3.32 4.96
CA GLN A 336 21.82 -3.98 5.72
C GLN A 336 21.30 -3.09 6.85
N ALA A 337 22.20 -2.39 7.56
CA ALA A 337 21.82 -1.40 8.57
C ALA A 337 21.04 -0.21 7.97
N ALA A 338 21.24 0.10 6.69
CA ALA A 338 20.46 1.10 5.95
C ALA A 338 19.12 0.56 5.40
N GLY A 339 18.81 -0.74 5.59
CA GLY A 339 17.56 -1.37 5.14
C GLY A 339 17.64 -2.10 3.79
N VAL A 340 18.83 -2.26 3.20
CA VAL A 340 19.00 -3.05 1.96
C VAL A 340 18.97 -4.54 2.29
N LYS A 341 17.97 -5.27 1.75
CA LYS A 341 17.77 -6.70 2.03
C LYS A 341 18.72 -7.59 1.26
N HIS A 342 18.96 -7.27 -0.01
CA HIS A 342 19.86 -8.03 -0.88
C HIS A 342 20.85 -7.07 -1.55
N LEU A 343 22.14 -7.29 -1.30
CA LEU A 343 23.21 -6.53 -1.91
C LEU A 343 24.20 -7.47 -2.59
N THR A 344 24.42 -7.25 -3.88
CA THR A 344 25.48 -7.92 -4.65
C THR A 344 26.68 -7.01 -4.78
N ILE A 345 27.85 -7.49 -4.39
CA ILE A 345 29.10 -6.73 -4.42
C ILE A 345 30.05 -7.42 -5.38
N GLN A 346 30.52 -6.67 -6.37
CA GLN A 346 31.63 -7.09 -7.24
C GLN A 346 32.90 -6.40 -6.76
N LEU A 347 34.00 -7.16 -6.66
CA LEU A 347 35.31 -6.64 -6.31
C LEU A 347 36.18 -6.53 -7.56
N ASP A 348 36.61 -5.33 -7.87
CA ASP A 348 37.59 -5.06 -8.92
C ASP A 348 38.93 -4.70 -8.26
N TYR A 349 39.98 -5.43 -8.63
CA TYR A 349 41.29 -5.23 -8.03
C TYR A 349 42.11 -4.27 -8.89
N THR A 350 42.56 -3.17 -8.29
CA THR A 350 43.41 -2.21 -9.00
C THR A 350 44.67 -2.91 -9.52
N PRO A 351 45.01 -2.76 -10.82
CA PRO A 351 46.32 -3.16 -11.32
C PRO A 351 47.35 -2.22 -10.69
N MET A 352 48.35 -2.79 -10.01
CA MET A 352 49.40 -2.03 -9.34
C MET A 352 50.08 -1.01 -10.25
#